data_AF-L1QHD9-F1
#
_entry.id   AF-L1QHD9-F1
#
_cell.length_a   1.000
_cell.length_b   1.000
_cell.length_c   1.000
_cell.angle_alpha   90.00
_cell.angle_beta   90.00
_cell.angle_gamma   90.00
#
_symmetry.space_group_name_H-M   'P 1'
#
loop_
_entity.id
_entity.type
_entity.pdbx_description
1 polymer ?
#
loop_
_entity_poly.entity_id
_entity_poly.type
_entity_poly.pdbx_seq_one_letter_code
_entity_poly.pdbx_strand_id
1 'polypeptide(L)'
;MRESEIIKQTKIPNTVKSISEGLRKIGVKEGDVIIVHSSLSSFGWVCGGAQAIVESLFNVVGKNGTIVMPSQSGDLSDPINWCNPPVPKEWIDTIYKNMPAFNKEMTPSRSMGKVVECLEH
;
A
#
# COMPACT_ATOMS: atom_id res chain seq x y z
N MET A 1 -4.23 12.03 6.98
CA MET A 1 -3.57 13.34 7.20
C MET A 1 -3.64 14.13 5.91
N ARG A 2 -3.89 15.44 5.97
CA ARG A 2 -3.88 16.27 4.76
C ARG A 2 -2.44 16.52 4.33
N GLU A 3 -2.20 16.64 3.03
CA GLU A 3 -0.85 16.89 2.51
C GLU A 3 -0.22 18.17 3.07
N SER A 4 -1.01 19.23 3.25
CA SER A 4 -0.55 20.48 3.85
C SER A 4 -0.04 20.33 5.30
N GLU A 5 -0.56 19.36 6.05
CA GLU A 5 -0.07 19.03 7.39
C GLU A 5 1.25 18.26 7.30
N ILE A 6 1.35 17.33 6.36
CA ILE A 6 2.57 16.55 6.10
C ILE A 6 3.73 17.47 5.70
N ILE A 7 3.50 18.41 4.79
CA ILE A 7 4.51 19.39 4.34
C ILE A 7 5.03 20.21 5.52
N LYS A 8 4.12 20.75 6.37
CA LYS A 8 4.52 21.54 7.55
C LYS A 8 5.38 20.76 8.54
N GLN A 9 5.15 19.46 8.67
CA GLN A 9 5.90 18.59 9.58
C GLN A 9 7.22 18.08 8.96
N THR A 10 7.39 18.20 7.65
CA THR A 10 8.55 17.68 6.92
C THR A 10 9.62 18.76 6.79
N LYS A 11 10.75 18.58 7.49
CA LYS A 11 11.87 19.54 7.44
C LYS A 11 12.62 19.49 6.12
N ILE A 12 12.85 18.28 5.61
CA ILE A 12 13.57 18.01 4.36
C ILE A 12 12.78 16.93 3.62
N PRO A 13 12.53 17.08 2.30
CA PRO A 13 11.86 16.05 1.51
C PRO A 13 12.54 14.69 1.60
N ASN A 14 11.74 13.63 1.74
CA ASN A 14 12.23 12.29 1.50
C ASN A 14 12.32 12.04 0.01
N THR A 15 13.35 11.31 -0.40
CA THR A 15 13.64 10.98 -1.79
C THR A 15 13.95 9.49 -1.90
N VAL A 16 14.01 8.97 -3.12
CA VAL A 16 14.45 7.60 -3.38
C VAL A 16 15.79 7.31 -2.69
N LYS A 17 16.74 8.26 -2.78
CA LYS A 17 18.06 8.12 -2.16
C LYS A 17 17.98 8.04 -0.63
N SER A 18 17.31 9.00 0.01
CA SER A 18 17.25 9.06 1.48
C SER A 18 16.48 7.88 2.08
N ILE A 19 15.43 7.41 1.40
CA ILE A 19 14.66 6.23 1.83
C ILE A 19 15.52 4.96 1.65
N SER A 20 16.20 4.80 0.52
CA SER A 20 17.10 3.65 0.29
C SER A 20 18.20 3.57 1.35
N GLU A 21 18.83 4.69 1.70
CA GLU A 21 19.84 4.76 2.76
C GLU A 21 19.24 4.40 4.13
N GLY A 22 18.03 4.88 4.43
CA GLY A 22 17.29 4.53 5.65
C GLY A 22 17.01 3.03 5.76
N LEU A 23 16.53 2.41 4.69
CA LEU A 23 16.25 0.97 4.63
C LEU A 23 17.52 0.13 4.84
N ARG A 24 18.65 0.51 4.21
CA ARG A 24 19.94 -0.15 4.46
C ARG A 24 20.40 0.00 5.90
N LYS A 25 20.19 1.18 6.50
CA LYS A 25 20.56 1.48 7.89
C LYS A 25 19.79 0.63 8.90
N ILE A 26 18.52 0.30 8.64
CA ILE A 26 17.72 -0.60 9.49
C ILE A 26 17.99 -2.09 9.21
N GLY A 27 18.87 -2.41 8.24
CA GLY A 27 19.38 -3.75 8.03
C GLY A 27 18.84 -4.49 6.80
N VAL A 28 18.05 -3.84 5.94
CA VAL A 28 17.63 -4.44 4.66
C VAL A 28 18.83 -4.53 3.72
N LYS A 29 19.04 -5.72 3.16
CA LYS A 29 20.20 -6.06 2.32
C LYS A 29 19.76 -6.53 0.94
N GLU A 30 20.72 -6.48 0.03
CA GLU A 30 20.53 -7.07 -1.30
C GLU A 30 20.32 -8.58 -1.17
N GLY A 31 19.34 -9.13 -1.87
CA GLY A 31 18.96 -10.54 -1.83
C GLY A 31 17.94 -10.91 -0.75
N ASP A 32 17.52 -9.96 0.11
CA ASP A 32 16.53 -10.26 1.14
C ASP A 32 15.15 -10.62 0.54
N VAL A 33 14.41 -11.47 1.26
CA VAL A 33 12.99 -11.73 1.01
C VAL A 33 12.20 -11.04 2.10
N ILE A 34 11.47 -9.98 1.75
CA ILE A 34 10.75 -9.12 2.70
C ILE A 34 9.26 -9.06 2.39
N ILE A 35 8.44 -9.00 3.44
CA ILE A 35 7.04 -8.58 3.36
C ILE A 35 6.92 -7.16 3.92
N VAL A 36 6.28 -6.26 3.18
CA VAL A 36 6.22 -4.83 3.50
C VAL A 36 4.79 -4.41 3.82
N HIS A 37 4.62 -3.80 4.99
CA HIS A 37 3.45 -3.01 5.35
C HIS A 37 3.90 -1.56 5.51
N SER A 38 3.18 -0.60 4.93
CA SER A 38 3.62 0.79 4.90
C SER A 38 2.48 1.79 5.06
N SER A 39 2.84 2.99 5.51
CA SER A 39 1.96 4.16 5.54
C SER A 39 2.70 5.31 4.88
N LEU A 40 2.28 5.71 3.67
CA LEU A 40 2.97 6.78 2.92
C LEU A 40 3.11 8.06 3.75
N SER A 41 2.07 8.44 4.49
CA SER A 41 2.11 9.64 5.33
C SER A 41 3.08 9.56 6.50
N SER A 42 3.44 8.36 7.00
CA SER A 42 4.37 8.24 8.13
C SER A 42 5.83 8.51 7.74
N PHE A 43 6.16 8.51 6.46
CA PHE A 43 7.47 8.94 5.98
C PHE A 43 7.65 10.47 6.05
N GLY A 44 6.56 11.23 6.14
CA GLY A 44 6.56 12.67 5.85
C GLY A 44 6.30 12.92 4.36
N TRP A 45 6.70 14.09 3.86
CA TRP A 45 6.53 14.41 2.44
C TRP A 45 7.61 13.69 1.63
N VAL A 46 7.20 12.98 0.57
CA VAL A 46 8.06 12.17 -0.28
C VAL A 46 8.01 12.74 -1.70
N CYS A 47 9.16 13.16 -2.21
CA CYS A 47 9.33 13.54 -3.60
C CYS A 47 9.12 12.29 -4.48
N GLY A 48 8.03 12.26 -5.26
CA GLY A 48 7.61 11.08 -6.03
C GLY A 48 6.63 10.15 -5.30
N GLY A 49 6.17 10.52 -4.09
CA GLY A 49 5.09 9.82 -3.39
C GLY A 49 5.35 8.32 -3.19
N ALA A 50 4.34 7.50 -3.53
CA ALA A 50 4.40 6.05 -3.38
C ALA A 50 5.48 5.40 -4.27
N GLN A 51 5.63 5.87 -5.51
CA GLN A 51 6.60 5.34 -6.47
C GLN A 51 8.02 5.44 -5.91
N ALA A 52 8.38 6.55 -5.27
CA ALA A 52 9.71 6.72 -4.70
C ALA A 52 10.02 5.70 -3.58
N ILE A 53 9.00 5.27 -2.83
CA ILE A 53 9.15 4.20 -1.82
C ILE A 53 9.35 2.85 -2.52
N VAL A 54 8.54 2.54 -3.54
CA VAL A 54 8.65 1.30 -4.33
C VAL A 54 10.04 1.18 -4.97
N GLU A 55 10.51 2.23 -5.64
CA GLU A 55 11.86 2.28 -6.23
C GLU A 55 12.95 2.10 -5.18
N SER A 56 12.78 2.66 -3.99
CA SER A 56 13.73 2.50 -2.90
C SER A 56 13.81 1.05 -2.40
N LEU A 57 12.68 0.36 -2.30
CA LEU A 57 12.64 -1.06 -1.95
C LEU A 57 13.37 -1.89 -3.01
N PHE A 58 13.09 -1.66 -4.30
CA PHE A 58 13.79 -2.34 -5.40
C PHE A 58 15.29 -2.06 -5.39
N ASN A 59 15.71 -0.82 -5.14
CA ASN A 59 17.13 -0.44 -5.09
C ASN A 59 17.89 -1.12 -3.95
N VAL A 60 17.23 -1.37 -2.81
CA VAL A 60 17.88 -1.93 -1.63
C VAL A 60 17.92 -3.46 -1.68
N VAL A 61 16.79 -4.08 -2.02
CA VAL A 61 16.63 -5.53 -2.12
C VAL A 61 17.33 -6.10 -3.37
N GLY A 62 17.37 -5.32 -4.45
CA GLY A 62 18.01 -5.70 -5.70
C GLY A 62 17.29 -6.84 -6.43
N LYS A 63 17.81 -7.18 -7.61
CA LYS A 63 17.21 -8.17 -8.54
C LYS A 63 17.18 -9.61 -8.01
N ASN A 64 18.00 -9.92 -7.00
CA ASN A 64 18.12 -11.26 -6.43
C ASN A 64 17.25 -11.46 -5.19
N GLY A 65 16.61 -10.40 -4.68
CA GLY A 65 15.72 -10.50 -3.53
C GLY A 65 14.26 -10.56 -3.96
N THR A 66 13.35 -10.49 -2.99
CA THR A 66 11.91 -10.57 -3.23
C THR A 66 11.18 -9.61 -2.31
N ILE A 67 10.26 -8.84 -2.88
CA ILE A 67 9.38 -7.94 -2.15
C ILE A 67 7.97 -8.48 -2.26
N VAL A 68 7.32 -8.66 -1.12
CA VAL A 68 5.92 -9.08 -1.00
C VAL A 68 5.12 -7.97 -0.33
N MET A 69 3.93 -7.68 -0.83
CA MET A 69 2.96 -6.82 -0.15
C MET A 69 1.61 -7.52 -0.13
N PRO A 70 0.82 -7.40 0.95
CA PRO A 70 -0.55 -7.89 0.97
C PRO A 70 -1.45 -7.02 0.09
N SER A 71 -2.19 -7.67 -0.81
CA SER A 71 -3.12 -7.06 -1.78
C SER A 71 -4.58 -7.41 -1.46
N GLN A 72 -4.99 -7.27 -0.20
CA GLN A 72 -6.28 -7.79 0.27
C GLN A 72 -7.46 -6.95 -0.28
N SER A 73 -8.48 -7.62 -0.83
CA SER A 73 -9.68 -7.00 -1.38
C SER A 73 -10.92 -7.26 -0.50
N GLY A 74 -10.88 -6.73 0.74
CA GLY A 74 -11.90 -7.03 1.76
C GLY A 74 -13.35 -6.68 1.41
N ASP A 75 -13.56 -5.79 0.41
CA ASP A 75 -14.90 -5.44 -0.09
C ASP A 75 -15.57 -6.58 -0.89
N LEU A 76 -14.85 -7.65 -1.25
CA LEU A 76 -15.40 -8.84 -1.91
C LEU A 76 -15.81 -9.94 -0.92
N SER A 77 -15.98 -9.59 0.36
CA SER A 77 -16.41 -10.53 1.40
C SER A 77 -17.93 -10.60 1.53
N ASP A 78 -18.42 -11.52 2.36
CA ASP A 78 -19.84 -11.63 2.66
C ASP A 78 -20.38 -10.35 3.34
N PRO A 79 -21.35 -9.64 2.73
CA PRO A 79 -21.87 -8.38 3.23
C PRO A 79 -22.63 -8.49 4.55
N ILE A 80 -23.04 -9.69 4.99
CA ILE A 80 -23.68 -9.87 6.30
C ILE A 80 -22.72 -9.56 7.45
N ASN A 81 -21.41 -9.71 7.21
CA ASN A 81 -20.36 -9.49 8.21
C ASN A 81 -19.80 -8.07 8.17
N TRP A 82 -20.27 -7.20 7.27
CA TRP A 82 -19.77 -5.84 7.16
C TRP A 82 -20.25 -4.98 8.32
N CYS A 83 -19.32 -4.32 8.99
CA CYS A 83 -19.59 -3.46 10.14
C CYS A 83 -18.92 -2.08 10.06
N ASN A 84 -18.09 -1.82 9.04
CA ASN A 84 -17.28 -0.59 8.93
C ASN A 84 -17.32 0.04 7.52
N PRO A 85 -18.44 0.68 7.15
CA PRO A 85 -19.75 0.63 7.82
C PRO A 85 -20.56 -0.62 7.43
N PRO A 86 -21.64 -0.97 8.16
CA PRO A 86 -22.62 -1.95 7.68
C PRO A 86 -23.47 -1.36 6.54
N VAL A 87 -24.02 -2.23 5.70
CA VAL A 87 -25.04 -1.87 4.69
C VAL A 87 -26.45 -2.22 5.18
N PRO A 88 -27.51 -1.58 4.66
CA PRO A 88 -28.89 -1.98 4.93
C PRO A 88 -29.14 -3.45 4.55
N LYS A 89 -29.91 -4.19 5.37
CA LYS A 89 -30.12 -5.63 5.17
C LYS A 89 -30.83 -5.94 3.85
N GLU A 90 -31.73 -5.05 3.43
CA GLU A 90 -32.45 -5.13 2.16
C GLU A 90 -31.54 -5.08 0.92
N TRP A 91 -30.28 -4.64 1.06
CA TRP A 91 -29.32 -4.61 -0.05
C TRP A 91 -28.57 -5.93 -0.23
N ILE A 92 -28.55 -6.82 0.77
CA ILE A 92 -27.70 -8.02 0.79
C ILE A 92 -27.93 -8.91 -0.45
N ASP A 93 -29.18 -9.22 -0.79
CA ASP A 93 -29.49 -10.07 -1.94
C ASP A 93 -29.09 -9.42 -3.27
N THR A 94 -29.22 -8.09 -3.36
CA THR A 94 -28.77 -7.34 -4.54
C THR A 94 -27.26 -7.39 -4.66
N ILE A 95 -26.54 -7.24 -3.54
CA ILE A 95 -25.08 -7.35 -3.51
C ILE A 95 -24.64 -8.76 -3.95
N TYR A 96 -25.23 -9.82 -3.41
CA TYR A 96 -24.87 -11.19 -3.82
C TYR A 96 -25.07 -11.47 -5.31
N LYS A 97 -26.14 -10.93 -5.90
CA LYS A 97 -26.45 -11.15 -7.32
C LYS A 97 -25.57 -10.35 -8.27
N ASN A 98 -25.00 -9.23 -7.81
CA ASN A 98 -24.36 -8.24 -8.70
C ASN A 98 -22.89 -7.96 -8.35
N MET A 99 -22.37 -8.46 -7.22
CA MET A 99 -20.96 -8.28 -6.85
C MET A 99 -20.07 -8.91 -7.94
N PRO A 100 -19.17 -8.12 -8.57
CA PRO A 100 -18.23 -8.67 -9.53
C PRO A 100 -17.33 -9.72 -8.87
N ALA A 101 -17.03 -10.79 -9.60
CA ALA A 101 -16.00 -11.73 -9.18
C ALA A 101 -14.62 -11.05 -9.14
N PHE A 102 -13.73 -11.58 -8.30
CA PHE A 102 -12.35 -11.13 -8.22
C PHE A 102 -11.66 -11.24 -9.60
N ASN A 103 -10.92 -10.20 -9.96
CA ASN A 103 -10.05 -10.15 -11.12
C ASN A 103 -8.71 -9.57 -10.70
N LYS A 104 -7.63 -10.34 -10.89
CA LYS A 104 -6.28 -9.96 -10.46
C LYS A 104 -5.81 -8.61 -11.00
N GLU A 105 -6.22 -8.26 -12.22
CA GLU A 105 -5.72 -7.06 -12.92
C GLU A 105 -6.60 -5.82 -12.66
N MET A 106 -7.77 -5.99 -12.04
CA MET A 106 -8.76 -4.89 -11.90
C MET A 106 -9.33 -4.73 -10.50
N THR A 107 -9.36 -5.79 -9.67
CA THR A 107 -9.91 -5.70 -8.32
C THR A 107 -8.94 -4.92 -7.44
N PRO A 108 -9.33 -3.73 -6.94
CA PRO A 108 -8.44 -2.93 -6.13
C PRO A 108 -8.24 -3.56 -4.76
N SER A 109 -7.10 -3.24 -4.13
CA SER A 109 -6.93 -3.56 -2.72
C SER A 109 -7.78 -2.61 -1.86
N ARG A 110 -8.10 -3.05 -0.64
CA ARG A 110 -8.84 -2.24 0.33
C ARG A 110 -7.99 -2.04 1.58
N SER A 111 -7.77 -0.78 1.95
CA SER A 111 -7.02 -0.40 3.16
C SER A 111 -5.56 -0.85 3.21
N MET A 112 -4.96 -1.31 2.10
CA MET A 112 -3.55 -1.69 2.05
C MET A 112 -2.62 -0.49 1.86
N GLY A 113 -3.13 0.58 1.24
CA GLY A 113 -2.46 1.88 1.12
C GLY A 113 -1.80 2.12 -0.24
N LYS A 114 -1.48 3.39 -0.51
CA LYS A 114 -1.02 3.86 -1.85
C LYS A 114 0.26 3.20 -2.36
N VAL A 115 1.12 2.72 -1.46
CA VAL A 115 2.37 2.05 -1.85
C VAL A 115 2.09 0.67 -2.44
N VAL A 116 1.09 -0.04 -1.89
CA VAL A 116 0.65 -1.34 -2.41
C VAL A 116 0.03 -1.18 -3.79
N GLU A 117 -0.92 -0.25 -3.94
CA GLU A 117 -1.54 0.08 -5.24
C GLU A 117 -0.51 0.48 -6.30
N CYS A 118 0.58 1.16 -5.90
CA CYS A 118 1.65 1.55 -6.80
C CYS A 118 2.55 0.38 -7.22
N LEU A 119 2.65 -0.68 -6.42
CA LEU A 119 3.46 -1.86 -6.74
C LEU A 119 2.68 -2.86 -7.62
N GLU A 120 1.36 -2.87 -7.50
CA GLU A 120 0.47 -3.73 -8.30
C GLU A 120 0.37 -3.32 -9.78
N HIS A 121 0.83 -2.12 -10.13
CA HIS A 121 0.82 -1.55 -11.49
C HIS A 121 2.24 -1.40 -12.06
#